data_AF-A0A6M2DEP1-F1
#
_entry.id   AF-A0A6M2DEP1-F1
#
_cell.length_a   1.000
_cell.length_b   1.000
_cell.length_c   1.000
_cell.angle_alpha   90.00
_cell.angle_beta   90.00
_cell.angle_gamma   90.00
#
_symmetry.space_group_name_H-M   'P 1'
#
loop_
_entity.id
_entity.type
_entity.pdbx_description
1 polymer ?
#
loop_
_entity_poly.entity_id
_entity_poly.type
_entity_poly.pdbx_seq_one_letter_code
_entity_poly.pdbx_strand_id
1 'polypeptide(L)'
;MLTINVVINSIINSLNRLKCSMMDNDTREEPRKVGCAHYKRRAKFVTPCCNKLYMCRYCHDENEAHYFHRKTVTELMCTECDTRQKVQAECEKCGVRFGRYTCLICNLFDDEDKSQYHCDGCGICRIGGRDSFFHCEVCNMCLPVQLKVEGHKCVENVSRSNCPVCLEDIHTSRIPCHIPDCGHLLHRTCFEELLHSGHYACPTCQTSMLDMKQLWTYLDNEVRMTPMPPEYENLKTDILCKDCHKESTVKFHVVGLKCSHCGAYNTCRTKGCATNFESPDTLPELSTRSPLLLDMNGSNQNSTSSDVALPGSSTSQDEPAEEEQ
;
A
#
# COMPACT_ATOMS: atom_id res chain seq x y z
N MET A 1 4.32 -12.81 -61.14
CA MET A 1 3.30 -12.65 -60.07
C MET A 1 3.20 -11.19 -59.63
N LEU A 2 2.71 -10.31 -60.50
CA LEU A 2 2.53 -8.87 -60.17
C LEU A 2 1.19 -8.30 -60.69
N THR A 3 0.30 -9.14 -61.21
CA THR A 3 -0.97 -8.73 -61.84
C THR A 3 -2.24 -9.17 -61.10
N ILE A 4 -2.12 -9.93 -59.99
CA ILE A 4 -3.28 -10.43 -59.22
C ILE A 4 -3.69 -9.44 -58.11
N ASN A 5 -2.75 -8.74 -57.47
CA ASN A 5 -3.04 -7.86 -56.33
C ASN A 5 -3.76 -6.55 -56.69
N VAL A 6 -3.63 -6.06 -57.93
CA VAL A 6 -4.32 -4.83 -58.38
C VAL A 6 -5.80 -5.09 -58.64
N VAL A 7 -6.16 -6.28 -59.11
CA VAL A 7 -7.54 -6.67 -59.40
C VAL A 7 -8.34 -6.92 -58.10
N ILE A 8 -7.70 -7.55 -57.10
CA ILE A 8 -8.33 -7.82 -55.79
C ILE A 8 -8.65 -6.52 -55.05
N ASN A 9 -7.73 -5.53 -55.06
CA ASN A 9 -7.96 -4.25 -54.39
C ASN A 9 -9.05 -3.40 -55.06
N SER A 10 -9.25 -3.51 -56.37
CA SER A 10 -10.33 -2.81 -57.09
C SER A 10 -11.72 -3.40 -56.78
N ILE A 11 -11.81 -4.72 -56.59
CA ILE A 11 -13.05 -5.43 -56.23
C ILE A 11 -13.43 -5.14 -54.77
N ILE A 12 -12.47 -5.12 -53.84
CA ILE A 12 -12.71 -4.78 -52.42
C ILE A 12 -13.20 -3.34 -52.27
N ASN A 13 -12.61 -2.38 -53.00
CA ASN A 13 -13.05 -0.98 -52.96
C ASN A 13 -14.44 -0.76 -53.59
N SER A 14 -14.82 -1.57 -54.57
CA SER A 14 -16.17 -1.54 -55.16
C SER A 14 -17.24 -2.13 -54.24
N LEU A 15 -16.90 -3.18 -53.48
CA LEU A 15 -17.77 -3.76 -52.44
C LEU A 15 -17.93 -2.85 -51.22
N ASN A 16 -16.90 -2.06 -50.88
CA ASN A 16 -16.96 -1.07 -49.80
C ASN A 16 -17.78 0.19 -50.17
N ARG A 17 -17.89 0.54 -51.46
CA ARG A 17 -18.77 1.64 -51.91
C ARG A 17 -20.26 1.29 -51.91
N LEU A 18 -20.62 0.01 -52.06
CA LEU A 18 -22.01 -0.45 -52.09
C LEU A 18 -22.62 -0.70 -50.69
N LYS A 19 -21.82 -0.63 -49.62
CA LYS A 19 -22.33 -0.67 -48.23
C LYS A 19 -22.68 0.69 -47.64
N CYS A 20 -22.49 1.77 -48.42
CA CYS A 20 -22.75 3.14 -47.99
C CYS A 20 -24.03 3.70 -48.63
N SER A 21 -25.15 3.00 -48.47
CA SER A 21 -26.49 3.55 -48.74
C SER A 21 -27.55 2.57 -48.25
N MET A 22 -27.91 2.57 -46.97
CA MET A 22 -29.29 2.39 -46.48
C MET A 22 -29.33 2.86 -45.02
N MET A 23 -30.34 3.67 -44.73
CA MET A 23 -30.62 4.32 -43.45
C MET A 23 -30.97 3.28 -42.39
N ASP A 24 -30.49 3.50 -41.16
CA ASP A 24 -31.36 3.46 -39.99
C ASP A 24 -30.81 4.41 -38.94
N ASN A 25 -31.64 5.37 -38.58
CA ASN A 25 -31.41 6.41 -37.61
C ASN A 25 -31.62 5.80 -36.22
N ASP A 26 -30.63 5.06 -35.74
CA ASP A 26 -30.62 4.54 -34.37
C ASP A 26 -29.47 5.25 -33.64
N THR A 27 -29.84 6.24 -32.83
CA THR A 27 -28.93 6.85 -31.86
C THR A 27 -28.63 5.77 -30.84
N ARG A 28 -27.61 4.95 -31.13
CA ARG A 28 -27.00 4.08 -30.14
C ARG A 28 -26.42 4.98 -29.06
N GLU A 29 -27.21 5.25 -28.02
CA GLU A 29 -26.71 5.74 -26.75
C GLU A 29 -25.61 4.75 -26.35
N GLU A 30 -24.35 5.17 -26.47
CA GLU A 30 -23.22 4.55 -25.77
C GLU A 30 -23.71 4.27 -24.34
N PRO A 31 -23.64 3.02 -23.85
CA PRO A 31 -24.19 2.68 -22.54
C PRO A 31 -23.60 3.65 -21.52
N ARG A 32 -24.46 4.50 -20.93
CA ARG A 32 -24.04 5.57 -20.03
C ARG A 32 -23.21 4.94 -18.93
N LYS A 33 -21.89 5.19 -18.96
CA LYS A 33 -20.94 4.53 -18.07
C LYS A 33 -21.26 4.95 -16.63
N VAL A 34 -21.85 4.04 -15.87
CA VAL A 34 -22.22 4.29 -14.47
C VAL A 34 -20.94 4.28 -13.62
N GLY A 35 -20.59 5.46 -13.09
CA GLY A 35 -19.43 5.62 -12.21
C GLY A 35 -18.09 5.79 -12.93
N CYS A 36 -17.01 5.53 -12.17
CA CYS A 36 -15.63 5.53 -12.65
C CYS A 36 -14.91 4.25 -12.20
N ALA A 37 -13.59 4.18 -12.38
CA ALA A 37 -12.78 3.06 -11.87
C ALA A 37 -12.76 3.00 -10.32
N HIS A 38 -13.03 4.12 -9.65
CA HIS A 38 -12.96 4.23 -8.19
C HIS A 38 -14.25 3.86 -7.48
N TYR A 39 -15.39 4.31 -8.02
CA TYR A 39 -16.70 4.17 -7.40
C TYR A 39 -17.78 4.03 -8.48
N LYS A 40 -18.74 3.15 -8.27
CA LYS A 40 -19.93 3.02 -9.11
C LYS A 40 -21.01 3.94 -8.57
N ARG A 41 -21.40 4.96 -9.31
CA ARG A 41 -22.34 5.98 -8.83
C ARG A 41 -23.09 6.63 -9.97
N ARG A 42 -24.23 7.23 -9.65
CA ARG A 42 -25.08 7.98 -10.61
C ARG A 42 -25.06 9.50 -10.42
N ALA A 43 -24.00 10.03 -9.80
CA ALA A 43 -23.83 11.47 -9.57
C ALA A 43 -22.40 11.93 -9.87
N LYS A 44 -22.27 13.13 -10.47
CA LYS A 44 -21.03 13.89 -10.58
C LYS A 44 -21.00 14.96 -9.48
N PHE A 45 -19.84 15.22 -8.90
CA PHE A 45 -19.67 16.31 -7.95
C PHE A 45 -19.40 17.61 -8.69
N VAL A 46 -20.06 18.68 -8.23
CA VAL A 46 -19.65 20.04 -8.53
C VAL A 46 -18.54 20.38 -7.55
N THR A 47 -17.30 20.44 -8.02
CA THR A 47 -16.14 20.66 -7.14
C THR A 47 -16.05 22.15 -6.78
N PRO A 48 -16.13 22.56 -5.50
CA PRO A 48 -16.11 23.97 -5.13
C PRO A 48 -14.78 24.68 -5.43
N CYS A 49 -13.68 23.93 -5.50
CA CYS A 49 -12.33 24.45 -5.76
C CYS A 49 -12.16 25.02 -7.17
N CYS A 50 -12.69 24.35 -8.18
CA CYS A 50 -12.50 24.71 -9.59
C CYS A 50 -13.80 24.79 -10.40
N ASN A 51 -14.95 24.56 -9.74
CA ASN A 51 -16.31 24.58 -10.30
C ASN A 51 -16.48 23.65 -11.52
N LYS A 52 -15.71 22.55 -11.54
CA LYS A 52 -15.75 21.52 -12.59
C LYS A 52 -16.57 20.31 -12.11
N LEU A 53 -16.92 19.43 -13.04
CA LEU A 53 -17.71 18.24 -12.77
C LEU A 53 -16.84 16.99 -12.80
N TYR A 54 -16.77 16.29 -11.67
CA TYR A 54 -15.99 15.05 -11.57
C TYR A 54 -16.78 13.86 -11.08
N MET A 55 -16.39 12.70 -11.63
CA MET A 55 -16.67 11.35 -11.14
C MET A 55 -16.61 11.25 -9.64
N CYS A 56 -15.42 11.47 -9.09
CA CYS A 56 -15.09 11.32 -7.68
C CYS A 56 -13.92 12.23 -7.36
N ARG A 57 -13.46 12.22 -6.09
CA ARG A 57 -12.27 13.01 -5.75
C ARG A 57 -11.01 12.56 -6.48
N TYR A 58 -10.82 11.26 -6.67
CA TYR A 58 -9.63 10.75 -7.34
C TYR A 58 -9.61 11.14 -8.82
N CYS A 59 -10.76 11.07 -9.50
CA CYS A 59 -10.86 11.56 -10.87
C CYS A 59 -10.62 13.08 -10.95
N HIS A 60 -10.88 13.85 -9.89
CA HIS A 60 -10.48 15.25 -9.83
C HIS A 60 -8.95 15.35 -9.67
N ASP A 61 -8.39 14.74 -8.63
CA ASP A 61 -6.98 14.82 -8.26
C ASP A 61 -6.04 14.26 -9.37
N GLU A 62 -6.52 13.32 -10.19
CA GLU A 62 -5.80 12.79 -11.36
C GLU A 62 -5.78 13.75 -12.56
N ASN A 63 -6.72 14.69 -12.64
CA ASN A 63 -6.89 15.59 -13.78
C ASN A 63 -6.61 17.06 -13.43
N GLU A 64 -6.35 17.38 -12.16
CA GLU A 64 -6.13 18.73 -11.67
C GLU A 64 -4.85 18.78 -10.84
N ALA A 65 -4.16 19.93 -10.84
CA ALA A 65 -2.91 20.12 -10.10
C ALA A 65 -3.10 20.39 -8.59
N HIS A 66 -4.27 20.08 -8.04
CA HIS A 66 -4.60 20.33 -6.63
C HIS A 66 -5.55 19.26 -6.10
N TYR A 67 -5.58 19.11 -4.78
CA TYR A 67 -6.44 18.14 -4.11
C TYR A 67 -7.83 18.67 -3.84
N PHE A 68 -8.82 17.80 -3.98
CA PHE A 68 -10.20 18.11 -3.66
C PHE A 68 -10.67 17.49 -2.34
N HIS A 69 -11.07 18.37 -1.42
CA HIS A 69 -11.58 17.98 -0.12
C HIS A 69 -13.06 17.55 -0.20
N ARG A 70 -13.31 16.24 -0.07
CA ARG A 70 -14.66 15.65 -0.25
C ARG A 70 -15.78 16.26 0.61
N LYS A 71 -15.47 16.81 1.79
CA LYS A 71 -16.48 17.36 2.71
C LYS A 71 -17.00 18.73 2.28
N THR A 72 -16.31 19.44 1.37
CA THR A 72 -16.73 20.78 0.94
C THR A 72 -17.84 20.75 -0.12
N VAL A 73 -18.17 19.57 -0.66
CA VAL A 73 -19.20 19.42 -1.69
C VAL A 73 -20.57 19.77 -1.15
N THR A 74 -21.21 20.73 -1.81
CA THR A 74 -22.58 21.16 -1.51
C THR A 74 -23.56 20.78 -2.62
N GLU A 75 -23.05 20.56 -3.84
CA GLU A 75 -23.87 20.29 -5.02
C GLU A 75 -23.36 19.09 -5.82
N LEU A 76 -24.32 18.40 -6.45
CA LEU A 76 -24.07 17.28 -7.35
C LEU A 76 -24.97 17.38 -8.59
N MET A 77 -24.56 16.71 -9.66
CA MET A 77 -25.31 16.58 -10.90
C MET A 77 -25.66 15.12 -11.15
N CYS A 78 -26.95 14.82 -11.31
CA CYS A 78 -27.43 13.48 -11.61
C CYS A 78 -26.97 13.05 -13.01
N THR A 79 -26.44 11.83 -13.15
CA THR A 79 -25.98 11.32 -14.47
C THR A 79 -27.11 10.72 -15.32
N GLU A 80 -28.30 10.52 -14.74
CA GLU A 80 -29.46 9.97 -15.45
C GLU A 80 -30.31 11.06 -16.11
N CYS A 81 -30.47 12.20 -15.44
CA CYS A 81 -31.37 13.28 -15.89
C CYS A 81 -30.74 14.68 -15.90
N ASP A 82 -29.41 14.76 -15.71
CA ASP A 82 -28.59 15.98 -15.75
C ASP A 82 -29.07 17.11 -14.82
N THR A 83 -29.80 16.76 -13.76
CA THR A 83 -30.28 17.73 -12.78
C THR A 83 -29.18 18.06 -11.80
N ARG A 84 -28.81 19.36 -11.74
CA ARG A 84 -27.95 19.93 -10.70
C ARG A 84 -28.79 20.22 -9.46
N GLN A 85 -28.34 19.75 -8.31
CA GLN A 85 -29.09 19.82 -7.05
C GLN A 85 -28.14 19.72 -5.85
N LYS A 86 -28.67 19.88 -4.64
CA LYS A 86 -27.90 19.73 -3.41
C LYS A 86 -27.50 18.28 -3.15
N VAL A 87 -26.44 18.10 -2.38
CA VAL A 87 -26.00 16.77 -1.96
C VAL A 87 -27.09 16.09 -1.12
N GLN A 88 -27.56 14.95 -1.60
CA GLN A 88 -28.53 14.08 -0.93
C GLN A 88 -28.42 12.66 -1.51
N ALA A 89 -29.18 11.69 -0.98
CA ALA A 89 -29.07 10.28 -1.39
C ALA A 89 -29.72 9.96 -2.75
N GLU A 90 -30.74 10.72 -3.14
CA GLU A 90 -31.60 10.45 -4.30
C GLU A 90 -31.78 11.71 -5.15
N CYS A 91 -32.09 11.55 -6.43
CA CYS A 91 -32.34 12.70 -7.29
C CYS A 91 -33.73 13.31 -7.05
N GLU A 92 -33.80 14.62 -6.88
CA GLU A 92 -35.06 15.36 -6.69
C GLU A 92 -35.99 15.26 -7.92
N LYS A 93 -35.43 15.09 -9.13
CA LYS A 93 -36.20 15.04 -10.37
C LYS A 93 -36.61 13.63 -10.78
N CYS A 94 -35.67 12.68 -10.83
CA CYS A 94 -35.95 11.33 -11.34
C CYS A 94 -36.04 10.26 -10.24
N GLY A 95 -35.81 10.61 -8.97
CA GLY A 95 -35.87 9.67 -7.84
C GLY A 95 -34.77 8.61 -7.83
N VAL A 96 -33.80 8.66 -8.74
CA VAL A 96 -32.73 7.66 -8.78
C VAL A 96 -31.83 7.80 -7.55
N ARG A 97 -31.49 6.67 -6.93
CA ARG A 97 -30.51 6.63 -5.84
C ARG A 97 -29.09 6.68 -6.39
N PHE A 98 -28.25 7.54 -5.81
CA PHE A 98 -26.89 7.77 -6.31
C PHE A 98 -25.89 6.67 -5.99
N GLY A 99 -26.16 5.90 -4.95
CA GLY A 99 -25.40 4.73 -4.55
C GLY A 99 -26.21 3.87 -3.58
N ARG A 100 -26.09 2.54 -3.69
CA ARG A 100 -26.61 1.60 -2.68
C ARG A 100 -26.11 1.99 -1.29
N TYR A 101 -24.79 2.11 -1.15
CA TYR A 101 -24.17 2.72 0.01
C TYR A 101 -24.09 4.24 -0.19
N THR A 102 -24.61 4.98 0.79
CA THR A 102 -24.59 6.45 0.80
C THR A 102 -24.13 6.92 2.17
N CYS A 103 -23.07 7.72 2.20
CA CYS A 103 -22.61 8.42 3.40
C CYS A 103 -22.55 9.92 3.13
N LEU A 104 -23.51 10.67 3.67
CA LEU A 104 -23.59 12.12 3.50
C LEU A 104 -22.51 12.87 4.30
N ILE A 105 -22.02 12.29 5.41
CA ILE A 105 -20.93 12.87 6.21
C ILE A 105 -19.63 12.94 5.38
N CYS A 106 -19.39 11.91 4.56
CA CYS A 106 -18.20 11.81 3.71
C CYS A 106 -18.45 12.22 2.26
N ASN A 107 -19.69 12.53 1.88
CA ASN A 107 -20.13 12.64 0.49
C ASN A 107 -19.66 11.43 -0.36
N LEU A 108 -19.89 10.21 0.13
CA LEU A 108 -19.51 8.97 -0.56
C LEU A 108 -20.76 8.23 -1.05
N PHE A 109 -20.78 7.91 -2.34
CA PHE A 109 -21.84 7.17 -3.01
C PHE A 109 -21.19 6.02 -3.79
N ASP A 110 -21.59 4.79 -3.50
CA ASP A 110 -21.10 3.58 -4.17
C ASP A 110 -22.24 2.56 -4.33
N ASP A 111 -22.43 2.05 -5.54
CA ASP A 111 -23.38 0.98 -5.88
C ASP A 111 -22.77 -0.41 -5.67
N GLU A 112 -21.45 -0.51 -5.57
CA GLU A 112 -20.79 -1.76 -5.20
C GLU A 112 -20.91 -1.98 -3.68
N ASP A 113 -21.35 -3.17 -3.28
CA ASP A 113 -21.33 -3.56 -1.87
C ASP A 113 -19.95 -4.09 -1.52
N LYS A 114 -19.22 -3.33 -0.71
CA LYS A 114 -17.92 -3.71 -0.14
C LYS A 114 -18.01 -3.78 1.38
N SER A 115 -19.22 -3.88 1.91
CA SER A 115 -19.52 -3.75 3.35
C SER A 115 -18.94 -2.45 3.91
N GLN A 116 -19.15 -1.35 3.20
CA GLN A 116 -18.67 -0.04 3.61
C GLN A 116 -19.41 0.43 4.87
N TYR A 117 -18.71 1.13 5.76
CA TYR A 117 -19.33 1.74 6.92
C TYR A 117 -18.61 3.04 7.30
N HIS A 118 -19.34 3.98 7.90
CA HIS A 118 -18.75 5.20 8.45
C HIS A 118 -18.23 4.93 9.86
N CYS A 119 -16.96 5.22 10.11
CA CYS A 119 -16.41 5.24 11.46
C CYS A 119 -16.42 6.67 11.99
N ASP A 120 -17.20 6.92 13.04
CA ASP A 120 -17.34 8.26 13.64
C ASP A 120 -16.02 8.72 14.27
N GLY A 121 -15.28 7.84 14.94
CA GLY A 121 -13.97 8.16 15.55
C GLY A 121 -12.90 8.56 14.53
N CYS A 122 -12.87 7.94 13.34
CA CYS A 122 -11.97 8.36 12.26
C CYS A 122 -12.57 9.51 11.41
N GLY A 123 -13.88 9.71 11.41
CA GLY A 123 -14.57 10.64 10.52
C GLY A 123 -14.48 10.28 9.03
N ILE A 124 -14.21 9.02 8.69
CA ILE A 124 -14.06 8.52 7.32
C ILE A 124 -14.79 7.18 7.11
N CYS A 125 -15.17 6.88 5.86
CA CYS A 125 -15.73 5.57 5.52
C CYS A 125 -14.61 4.52 5.38
N ARG A 126 -14.83 3.34 5.96
CA ARG A 126 -13.97 2.15 5.87
C ARG A 126 -14.69 1.02 5.15
N ILE A 127 -13.96 -0.04 4.82
CA ILE A 127 -14.42 -1.22 4.05
C ILE A 127 -14.25 -2.47 4.92
N GLY A 128 -15.10 -3.49 4.75
CA GLY A 128 -14.98 -4.79 5.42
C GLY A 128 -15.96 -5.05 6.57
N GLY A 129 -16.98 -4.21 6.71
CA GLY A 129 -18.09 -4.37 7.65
C GLY A 129 -17.83 -3.76 9.02
N ARG A 130 -18.87 -3.17 9.62
CA ARG A 130 -18.78 -2.56 10.96
C ARG A 130 -18.45 -3.59 12.05
N ASP A 131 -18.88 -4.84 11.87
CA ASP A 131 -18.72 -5.89 12.88
C ASP A 131 -17.33 -6.53 12.88
N SER A 132 -16.56 -6.35 11.80
CA SER A 132 -15.21 -6.91 11.66
C SER A 132 -14.13 -6.01 12.28
N PHE A 133 -14.45 -4.74 12.55
CA PHE A 133 -13.51 -3.73 13.01
C PHE A 133 -14.04 -2.98 14.22
N PHE A 134 -13.14 -2.55 15.10
CA PHE A 134 -13.45 -1.61 16.17
C PHE A 134 -12.55 -0.39 16.05
N HIS A 135 -13.05 0.77 16.50
CA HIS A 135 -12.22 1.96 16.61
C HIS A 135 -11.50 1.93 17.97
N CYS A 136 -10.18 2.08 17.93
CA CYS A 136 -9.38 2.29 19.13
C CYS A 136 -9.08 3.79 19.27
N GLU A 137 -9.66 4.42 20.30
CA GLU A 137 -9.51 5.86 20.58
C GLU A 137 -8.05 6.24 20.89
N VAL A 138 -7.29 5.36 21.54
CA VAL A 138 -5.87 5.63 21.87
C VAL A 138 -5.02 5.63 20.60
N CYS A 139 -5.20 4.62 19.75
CA CYS A 139 -4.48 4.52 18.48
C CYS A 139 -5.03 5.48 17.41
N ASN A 140 -6.23 6.04 17.61
CA ASN A 140 -7.00 6.78 16.63
C ASN A 140 -7.11 6.01 15.29
N MET A 141 -7.41 4.71 15.36
CA MET A 141 -7.41 3.81 14.19
C MET A 141 -8.49 2.73 14.29
N CYS A 142 -9.04 2.34 13.14
CA CYS A 142 -9.91 1.17 13.03
C CYS A 142 -9.04 -0.09 12.92
N LEU A 143 -9.21 -1.02 13.85
CA LEU A 143 -8.44 -2.27 13.94
C LEU A 143 -9.38 -3.49 13.87
N PRO A 144 -8.93 -4.65 13.37
CA PRO A 144 -9.73 -5.88 13.38
C PRO A 144 -10.17 -6.26 14.80
N VAL A 145 -11.42 -6.72 14.98
CA VAL A 145 -11.99 -7.06 16.30
C VAL A 145 -11.18 -8.11 17.07
N GLN A 146 -10.42 -8.97 16.37
CA GLN A 146 -9.51 -9.94 17.00
C GLN A 146 -8.50 -9.24 17.93
N LEU A 147 -7.97 -8.08 17.53
CA LEU A 147 -7.03 -7.29 18.34
C LEU A 147 -7.66 -6.66 19.59
N LYS A 148 -9.00 -6.62 19.66
CA LYS A 148 -9.72 -6.24 20.88
C LYS A 148 -9.74 -7.38 21.90
N VAL A 149 -9.81 -8.63 21.41
CA VAL A 149 -9.89 -9.84 22.25
C VAL A 149 -8.49 -10.27 22.71
N GLU A 150 -7.51 -10.30 21.81
CA GLU A 150 -6.13 -10.70 22.09
C GLU A 150 -5.36 -9.63 22.87
N GLY A 151 -5.80 -8.38 22.80
CA GLY A 151 -5.18 -7.24 23.48
C GLY A 151 -3.99 -6.68 22.73
N HIS A 152 -4.24 -5.72 21.84
CA HIS A 152 -3.16 -4.98 21.18
C HIS A 152 -2.52 -3.93 22.12
N LYS A 153 -1.22 -3.73 21.96
CA LYS A 153 -0.50 -2.63 22.61
C LYS A 153 -0.81 -1.33 21.87
N CYS A 154 -1.49 -0.41 22.55
CA CYS A 154 -1.79 0.89 21.95
C CYS A 154 -0.53 1.74 21.82
N VAL A 155 -0.39 2.42 20.68
CA VAL A 155 0.57 3.51 20.47
C VAL A 155 -0.25 4.74 20.12
N GLU A 156 -0.11 5.79 20.93
CA GLU A 156 -0.95 6.97 20.83
C GLU A 156 -0.78 7.66 19.47
N ASN A 157 -1.90 7.99 18.81
CA ASN A 157 -1.92 8.72 17.54
C ASN A 157 -1.10 8.09 16.40
N VAL A 158 -0.81 6.78 16.49
CA VAL A 158 0.07 6.10 15.54
C VAL A 158 -0.43 6.19 14.09
N SER A 159 -1.74 6.32 13.88
CA SER A 159 -2.29 6.45 12.53
C SER A 159 -1.97 7.78 11.85
N ARG A 160 -1.59 8.82 12.60
CA ARG A 160 -1.26 10.16 12.07
C ARG A 160 0.16 10.28 11.55
N SER A 161 1.01 9.26 11.74
CA SER A 161 2.33 9.24 11.14
C SER A 161 2.26 8.78 9.69
N ASN A 162 3.11 9.36 8.84
CA ASN A 162 3.30 8.90 7.48
C ASN A 162 4.06 7.56 7.45
N CYS A 163 3.87 6.81 6.37
CA CYS A 163 4.63 5.59 6.12
C CYS A 163 6.12 5.92 5.98
N PRO A 164 7.03 5.27 6.74
CA PRO A 164 8.46 5.58 6.70
C PRO A 164 9.15 5.20 5.38
N VAL A 165 8.45 4.51 4.48
CA VAL A 165 8.99 4.04 3.20
C VAL A 165 8.62 4.98 2.05
N CYS A 166 7.33 5.28 1.88
CA CYS A 166 6.84 6.13 0.80
C CYS A 166 6.54 7.56 1.24
N LEU A 167 6.60 7.86 2.55
CA LEU A 167 6.29 9.16 3.16
C LEU A 167 4.84 9.63 3.00
N GLU A 168 3.96 8.76 2.51
CA GLU A 168 2.53 9.04 2.34
C GLU A 168 1.73 8.79 3.62
N ASP A 169 0.59 9.49 3.75
CA ASP A 169 -0.31 9.38 4.89
C ASP A 169 -0.87 7.96 5.05
N ILE A 170 -0.89 7.45 6.30
CA ILE A 170 -1.45 6.13 6.62
C ILE A 170 -2.93 6.26 6.97
N HIS A 171 -3.36 7.35 7.59
CA HIS A 171 -4.71 7.46 8.16
C HIS A 171 -5.80 7.41 7.09
N THR A 172 -5.63 8.20 6.03
CA THR A 172 -6.60 8.43 4.96
C THR A 172 -6.32 7.63 3.69
N SER A 173 -5.20 6.89 3.66
CA SER A 173 -4.88 5.99 2.56
C SER A 173 -5.89 4.86 2.44
N ARG A 174 -6.09 4.42 1.18
CA ARG A 174 -6.87 3.22 0.84
C ARG A 174 -6.04 1.94 0.92
N ILE A 175 -4.71 2.08 0.94
CA ILE A 175 -3.81 0.95 1.05
C ILE A 175 -3.88 0.48 2.51
N PRO A 176 -4.23 -0.79 2.77
CA PRO A 176 -4.25 -1.32 4.13
C PRO A 176 -2.90 -1.13 4.81
N CYS A 177 -2.89 -0.83 6.10
CA CYS A 177 -1.65 -0.79 6.86
C CYS A 177 -1.29 -2.19 7.38
N HIS A 178 0.01 -2.50 7.41
CA HIS A 178 0.57 -3.60 8.18
C HIS A 178 1.05 -3.08 9.54
N ILE A 179 0.81 -3.86 10.59
CA ILE A 179 1.17 -3.54 11.98
C ILE A 179 2.14 -4.63 12.47
N PRO A 180 3.46 -4.42 12.37
CA PRO A 180 4.44 -5.32 12.95
C PRO A 180 4.37 -5.30 14.48
N ASP A 181 4.99 -6.27 15.16
CA ASP A 181 5.01 -6.37 16.62
C ASP A 181 5.65 -5.14 17.32
N CYS A 182 6.52 -4.43 16.61
CA CYS A 182 7.10 -3.18 17.10
C CYS A 182 6.12 -2.00 17.12
N GLY A 183 4.95 -2.13 16.48
CA GLY A 183 3.87 -1.13 16.45
C GLY A 183 4.02 0.01 15.44
N HIS A 184 5.12 0.06 14.68
CA HIS A 184 5.32 1.08 13.64
C HIS A 184 4.57 0.72 12.36
N LEU A 185 3.65 1.58 11.93
CA LEU A 185 2.78 1.30 10.78
C LEU A 185 3.50 1.47 9.45
N LEU A 186 3.22 0.56 8.53
CA LEU A 186 3.64 0.66 7.12
C LEU A 186 2.42 0.43 6.23
N HIS A 187 2.38 1.01 5.03
CA HIS A 187 1.46 0.51 4.01
C HIS A 187 1.82 -0.95 3.68
N ARG A 188 0.80 -1.78 3.44
CA ARG A 188 0.99 -3.20 3.12
C ARG A 188 1.88 -3.40 1.90
N THR A 189 1.72 -2.57 0.87
CA THR A 189 2.56 -2.60 -0.33
C THR A 189 4.02 -2.28 0.01
N CYS A 190 4.28 -1.23 0.79
CA CYS A 190 5.64 -0.88 1.22
C CYS A 190 6.28 -1.96 2.10
N PHE A 191 5.50 -2.60 2.97
CA PHE A 191 5.97 -3.74 3.75
C PHE A 191 6.34 -4.93 2.86
N GLU A 192 5.48 -5.28 1.90
CA GLU A 192 5.75 -6.36 0.95
C GLU A 192 6.99 -6.04 0.09
N GLU A 193 7.14 -4.80 -0.41
CA GLU A 193 8.32 -4.36 -1.16
C GLU A 193 9.63 -4.43 -0.34
N LEU A 194 9.59 -4.04 0.94
CA LEU A 194 10.72 -4.19 1.86
C LEU A 194 11.12 -5.66 1.98
N LEU A 195 10.15 -6.57 2.15
CA LEU A 195 10.46 -8.00 2.24
C LEU A 195 11.01 -8.57 0.94
N HIS A 196 10.45 -8.20 -0.21
CA HIS A 196 10.94 -8.65 -1.52
C HIS A 196 12.37 -8.16 -1.81
N SER A 197 12.75 -7.00 -1.28
CA SER A 197 14.13 -6.48 -1.36
C SER A 197 15.08 -7.08 -0.31
N GLY A 198 14.58 -7.96 0.57
CA GLY A 198 15.36 -8.65 1.60
C GLY A 198 15.48 -7.89 2.93
N HIS A 199 14.73 -6.80 3.11
CA HIS A 199 14.70 -6.02 4.35
C HIS A 199 13.59 -6.50 5.28
N TYR A 200 13.95 -7.34 6.25
CA TYR A 200 13.02 -7.86 7.27
C TYR A 200 12.93 -6.98 8.54
N ALA A 201 13.80 -5.98 8.67
CA ALA A 201 13.86 -5.10 9.84
C ALA A 201 13.03 -3.82 9.62
N CYS A 202 12.34 -3.39 10.68
CA CYS A 202 11.53 -2.17 10.66
C CYS A 202 12.42 -0.95 10.33
N PRO A 203 12.05 -0.11 9.35
CA PRO A 203 12.85 1.07 9.00
C PRO A 203 12.93 2.09 10.14
N THR A 204 11.94 2.12 11.03
CA THR A 204 11.87 3.08 12.15
C THR A 204 12.70 2.65 13.36
N CYS A 205 12.66 1.37 13.73
CA CYS A 205 13.27 0.89 14.99
C CYS A 205 14.22 -0.30 14.83
N GLN A 206 14.36 -0.85 13.63
CA GLN A 206 15.25 -1.98 13.29
C GLN A 206 14.90 -3.32 13.94
N THR A 207 13.79 -3.42 14.68
CA THR A 207 13.23 -4.70 15.13
C THR A 207 12.72 -5.53 13.96
N SER A 208 12.87 -6.85 14.02
CA SER A 208 12.37 -7.78 13.00
C SER A 208 10.84 -7.65 12.85
N MET A 209 10.34 -7.56 11.62
CA MET A 209 8.91 -7.40 11.34
C MET A 209 8.15 -8.72 11.15
N LEU A 210 8.85 -9.86 11.16
CA LEU A 210 8.32 -11.19 10.90
C LEU A 210 8.79 -12.19 11.97
N ASP A 211 8.17 -13.38 12.00
CA ASP A 211 8.70 -14.50 12.79
C ASP A 211 9.99 -15.03 12.15
N MET A 212 11.12 -14.71 12.77
CA MET A 212 12.45 -15.09 12.30
C MET A 212 12.96 -16.40 12.88
N LYS A 213 12.16 -17.17 13.64
CA LYS A 213 12.62 -18.43 14.31
C LYS A 213 13.30 -19.41 13.37
N GLN A 214 12.76 -19.58 12.16
CA GLN A 214 13.35 -20.49 11.16
C GLN A 214 14.72 -20.00 10.70
N LEU A 215 14.87 -18.69 10.44
CA LEU A 215 16.16 -18.10 10.08
C LEU A 215 17.16 -18.23 11.22
N TRP A 216 16.75 -17.98 12.46
CA TRP A 216 17.62 -18.14 13.63
C TRP A 216 18.08 -19.59 13.80
N THR A 217 17.20 -20.56 13.57
CA THR A 217 17.53 -21.99 13.59
C THR A 217 18.53 -22.37 12.50
N TYR A 218 18.39 -21.77 11.31
CA TYR A 218 19.35 -21.93 10.24
C TYR A 218 20.73 -21.38 10.63
N LEU A 219 20.80 -20.15 11.17
CA LEU A 219 22.06 -19.55 11.62
C LEU A 219 22.72 -20.33 12.77
N ASP A 220 21.93 -20.92 13.68
CA ASP A 220 22.43 -21.84 14.71
C ASP A 220 23.18 -23.03 14.11
N ASN A 221 22.63 -23.62 13.03
CA ASN A 221 23.27 -24.72 12.34
C ASN A 221 24.55 -24.29 11.61
N GLU A 222 24.53 -23.14 10.93
CA GLU A 222 25.71 -22.60 10.24
C GLU A 222 26.86 -22.30 11.22
N VAL A 223 26.55 -21.73 12.39
CA VAL A 223 27.52 -21.52 13.47
C VAL A 223 28.14 -22.84 13.94
N ARG A 224 27.32 -23.89 14.09
CA ARG A 224 27.81 -25.21 14.52
C ARG A 224 28.67 -25.89 13.45
N MET A 225 28.36 -25.69 12.17
CA MET A 225 29.09 -26.29 11.05
C MET A 225 30.39 -25.55 10.69
N THR A 226 30.54 -24.30 11.14
CA THR A 226 31.68 -23.44 10.83
C THR A 226 32.42 -23.03 12.11
N PRO A 227 33.14 -23.95 12.79
CA PRO A 227 33.84 -23.61 14.02
C PRO A 227 34.88 -22.50 13.80
N MET A 228 34.95 -21.55 14.74
CA MET A 228 35.93 -20.46 14.68
C MET A 228 37.37 -20.97 14.82
N PRO A 229 38.36 -20.33 14.17
CA PRO A 229 39.77 -20.63 14.38
C PRO A 229 40.17 -20.51 15.86
N PRO A 230 41.16 -21.29 16.33
CA PRO A 230 41.56 -21.31 17.75
C PRO A 230 41.91 -19.93 18.33
N GLU A 231 42.49 -19.05 17.50
CA GLU A 231 42.85 -17.67 17.86
C GLU A 231 41.63 -16.78 18.19
N TYR A 232 40.44 -17.12 17.68
CA TYR A 232 39.20 -16.37 17.91
C TYR A 232 38.14 -17.15 18.71
N GLU A 233 38.39 -18.42 19.05
CA GLU A 233 37.40 -19.32 19.68
C GLU A 233 36.81 -18.75 20.99
N ASN A 234 37.64 -18.05 21.76
CA ASN A 234 37.25 -17.46 23.05
C ASN A 234 37.04 -15.94 22.99
N LEU A 235 37.10 -15.34 21.80
CA LEU A 235 36.84 -13.92 21.63
C LEU A 235 35.37 -13.63 21.99
N LYS A 236 35.15 -12.61 22.82
CA LYS A 236 33.82 -12.15 23.22
C LYS A 236 33.59 -10.73 22.71
N THR A 237 32.33 -10.43 22.39
CA THR A 237 31.91 -9.10 21.96
C THR A 237 30.63 -8.70 22.68
N ASP A 238 30.53 -7.42 23.00
CA ASP A 238 29.31 -6.83 23.53
C ASP A 238 28.37 -6.49 22.38
N ILE A 239 27.10 -6.85 22.54
CA ILE A 239 26.03 -6.63 21.56
C ILE A 239 24.80 -6.01 22.21
N LEU A 240 24.04 -5.26 21.41
CA LEU A 240 22.66 -4.88 21.65
C LEU A 240 21.77 -5.67 20.69
N CYS A 241 20.76 -6.36 21.23
CA CYS A 241 19.76 -7.02 20.40
C CYS A 241 18.66 -6.04 20.00
N LYS A 242 18.38 -5.93 18.70
CA LYS A 242 17.35 -5.05 18.14
C LYS A 242 15.93 -5.60 18.29
N ASP A 243 15.80 -6.88 18.62
CA ASP A 243 14.49 -7.50 18.87
C ASP A 243 14.08 -7.37 20.34
N CYS A 244 14.95 -7.76 21.29
CA CYS A 244 14.63 -7.70 22.71
C CYS A 244 15.16 -6.47 23.45
N HIS A 245 15.92 -5.59 22.77
CA HIS A 245 16.49 -4.35 23.32
C HIS A 245 17.37 -4.53 24.57
N LYS A 246 17.96 -5.73 24.74
CA LYS A 246 18.87 -6.03 25.86
C LYS A 246 20.31 -6.12 25.37
N GLU A 247 21.23 -5.65 26.20
CA GLU A 247 22.65 -5.86 26.00
C GLU A 247 23.09 -7.25 26.51
N SER A 248 24.10 -7.82 25.85
CA SER A 248 24.76 -9.03 26.35
C SER A 248 26.17 -9.18 25.76
N THR A 249 27.04 -9.87 26.49
CA THR A 249 28.37 -10.27 26.02
C THR A 249 28.31 -11.71 25.51
N VAL A 250 28.62 -11.92 24.24
CA VAL A 250 28.48 -13.23 23.56
C VAL A 250 29.79 -13.64 22.88
N LYS A 251 29.95 -14.94 22.57
CA LYS A 251 31.09 -15.40 21.78
C LYS A 251 31.02 -14.80 20.38
N PHE A 252 32.14 -14.28 19.90
CA PHE A 252 32.24 -13.76 18.54
C PHE A 252 32.19 -14.91 17.54
N HIS A 253 31.40 -14.75 16.49
CA HIS A 253 31.32 -15.70 15.38
C HIS A 253 31.09 -14.94 14.08
N VAL A 254 31.75 -15.37 12.99
CA VAL A 254 31.68 -14.67 11.69
C VAL A 254 30.29 -14.74 11.04
N VAL A 255 29.56 -15.84 11.25
CA VAL A 255 28.18 -16.03 10.75
C VAL A 255 27.17 -15.07 11.39
N GLY A 256 27.35 -14.73 12.67
CA GLY A 256 26.42 -13.86 13.38
C GLY A 256 26.52 -13.96 14.90
N LEU A 257 25.98 -12.95 15.58
CA LEU A 257 26.06 -12.81 17.02
C LEU A 257 24.69 -13.10 17.65
N LYS A 258 24.57 -14.29 18.25
CA LYS A 258 23.32 -14.76 18.86
C LYS A 258 23.07 -14.04 20.19
N CYS A 259 21.91 -13.42 20.34
CA CYS A 259 21.49 -12.83 21.61
C CYS A 259 21.29 -13.92 22.67
N SER A 260 21.87 -13.73 23.85
CA SER A 260 21.73 -14.65 24.99
C SER A 260 20.34 -14.63 25.65
N HIS A 261 19.54 -13.58 25.43
CA HIS A 261 18.24 -13.41 26.07
C HIS A 261 17.08 -14.00 25.26
N CYS A 262 17.05 -13.73 23.94
CA CYS A 262 15.95 -14.16 23.07
C CYS A 262 16.38 -15.13 21.94
N GLY A 263 17.69 -15.38 21.79
CA GLY A 263 18.22 -16.26 20.75
C GLY A 263 18.21 -15.68 19.34
N ALA A 264 17.78 -14.43 19.15
CA ALA A 264 17.78 -13.77 17.85
C ALA A 264 19.20 -13.37 17.40
N TYR A 265 19.40 -13.27 16.09
CA TYR A 265 20.65 -12.79 15.48
C TYR A 265 20.56 -11.35 14.97
N ASN A 266 19.41 -10.69 15.10
CA ASN A 266 19.26 -9.27 14.79
C ASN A 266 19.93 -8.41 15.89
N THR A 267 21.26 -8.31 15.82
CA THR A 267 22.09 -7.69 16.86
C THR A 267 23.11 -6.73 16.23
N CYS A 268 23.54 -5.72 17.00
CA CYS A 268 24.64 -4.83 16.63
C CYS A 268 25.68 -4.81 17.75
N ARG A 269 26.96 -4.59 17.40
CA ARG A 269 28.04 -4.47 18.38
C ARG A 269 28.00 -3.08 19.01
N THR A 270 28.05 -3.00 20.34
CA THR A 270 27.95 -1.73 21.08
C THR A 270 29.30 -1.17 21.54
N LYS A 271 30.33 -2.01 21.64
CA LYS A 271 31.69 -1.59 21.99
C LYS A 271 32.69 -2.21 21.03
N GLY A 272 33.58 -1.39 20.46
CA GLY A 272 34.80 -1.88 19.84
C GLY A 272 35.66 -2.47 20.94
N CYS A 273 35.84 -3.79 20.95
CA CYS A 273 36.83 -4.38 21.84
C CYS A 273 38.22 -3.94 21.34
N ALA A 274 38.80 -2.96 22.02
CA ALA A 274 40.22 -2.66 21.94
C ALA A 274 40.98 -3.81 22.61
N THR A 275 41.23 -4.89 21.87
CA THR A 275 42.38 -5.75 22.14
C THR A 275 43.48 -5.30 21.20
N ASN A 276 44.59 -4.84 21.77
CA ASN A 276 45.83 -4.52 21.07
C ASN A 276 46.20 -5.64 20.09
N PHE A 277 45.79 -5.49 18.84
CA PHE A 277 46.46 -6.08 17.70
C PHE A 277 46.73 -4.90 16.78
N GLU A 278 48.01 -4.59 16.62
CA GLU A 278 48.47 -3.70 15.56
C GLU A 278 47.88 -4.21 14.24
N SER A 279 47.24 -3.28 13.53
CA SER A 279 46.68 -3.44 12.20
C SER A 279 47.68 -4.11 11.23
N PRO A 280 47.15 -4.97 10.35
CA PRO A 280 47.28 -4.63 8.94
C PRO A 280 45.90 -4.31 8.37
N ASP A 281 45.84 -3.15 7.73
CA ASP A 281 44.70 -2.67 6.97
C ASP A 281 44.13 -3.74 6.02
N THR A 282 42.84 -3.58 5.72
CA THR A 282 42.02 -4.27 4.71
C THR A 282 41.37 -5.59 5.14
N LEU A 283 40.16 -5.50 5.69
CA LEU A 283 39.12 -6.52 5.52
C LEU A 283 37.93 -5.88 4.80
N PRO A 284 37.41 -6.47 3.71
CA PRO A 284 36.37 -5.87 2.90
C PRO A 284 35.03 -5.85 3.65
N GLU A 285 34.26 -4.79 3.45
CA GLU A 285 32.85 -4.73 3.83
C GLU A 285 32.14 -6.00 3.31
N LEU A 286 31.75 -6.88 4.23
CA LEU A 286 30.93 -8.02 3.88
C LEU A 286 29.53 -7.48 3.63
N SER A 287 29.25 -7.17 2.36
CA SER A 287 27.89 -7.05 1.86
C SER A 287 27.16 -8.31 2.30
N THR A 288 26.22 -8.16 3.23
CA THR A 288 25.28 -9.22 3.59
C THR A 288 24.52 -9.56 2.32
N ARG A 289 24.96 -10.61 1.61
CA ARG A 289 24.10 -11.28 0.64
C ARG A 289 22.95 -11.84 1.45
N SER A 290 21.76 -11.29 1.21
CA SER A 290 20.50 -11.81 1.71
C SER A 290 20.47 -13.33 1.52
N PRO A 291 20.12 -14.12 2.54
CA PRO A 291 19.77 -15.51 2.32
C PRO A 291 18.62 -15.52 1.32
N LEU A 292 18.77 -16.25 0.21
CA LEU A 292 17.67 -16.55 -0.68
C LEU A 292 16.56 -17.20 0.16
N LEU A 293 15.48 -16.46 0.41
CA LEU A 293 14.26 -17.02 0.97
C LEU A 293 13.78 -18.08 -0.03
N LEU A 294 13.88 -19.34 0.38
CA LEU A 294 13.27 -20.45 -0.33
C LEU A 294 11.75 -20.25 -0.32
N ASP A 295 11.16 -20.23 -1.51
CA ASP A 295 9.74 -20.15 -1.77
C ASP A 295 8.96 -21.19 -0.96
N MET A 296 8.21 -20.74 0.05
CA MET A 296 7.15 -21.52 0.69
C MET A 296 5.84 -21.26 -0.06
N ASN A 297 5.69 -21.86 -1.23
CA ASN A 297 4.44 -21.79 -2.00
C ASN A 297 3.61 -23.07 -1.79
N GLY A 298 2.60 -22.97 -0.92
CA GLY A 298 1.51 -23.93 -0.81
C GLY A 298 0.38 -23.54 -1.76
N SER A 299 0.33 -24.23 -2.90
CA SER A 299 -0.80 -24.46 -3.82
C SER A 299 -2.08 -23.61 -3.64
N ASN A 300 -2.32 -22.70 -4.58
CA ASN A 300 -3.62 -22.65 -5.27
C ASN A 300 -3.50 -21.96 -6.63
N GLN A 301 -3.82 -22.70 -7.69
CA GLN A 301 -3.82 -22.24 -9.07
C GLN A 301 -5.18 -21.62 -9.41
N ASN A 302 -5.20 -20.40 -9.97
CA ASN A 302 -6.00 -20.16 -11.18
C ASN A 302 -5.61 -18.87 -11.93
N SER A 303 -5.27 -19.07 -13.20
CA SER A 303 -5.60 -18.30 -14.41
C SER A 303 -5.13 -16.83 -14.62
N THR A 304 -4.35 -16.70 -15.71
CA THR A 304 -4.45 -15.75 -16.85
C THR A 304 -3.83 -14.35 -16.78
N SER A 305 -2.62 -14.26 -17.38
CA SER A 305 -2.17 -13.30 -18.43
C SER A 305 -2.68 -11.85 -18.46
N SER A 306 -1.77 -10.87 -18.41
CA SER A 306 -1.31 -10.10 -19.58
C SER A 306 -0.37 -8.95 -19.20
N ASP A 307 0.72 -8.83 -19.98
CA ASP A 307 1.72 -7.77 -19.97
C ASP A 307 1.13 -6.39 -20.31
N VAL A 308 1.50 -5.32 -19.59
CA VAL A 308 1.72 -3.97 -20.17
C VAL A 308 2.74 -3.18 -19.34
N ALA A 309 3.63 -2.52 -20.06
CA ALA A 309 4.81 -1.78 -19.63
C ALA A 309 4.59 -0.44 -18.90
N LEU A 310 5.62 -0.05 -18.14
CA LEU A 310 5.92 1.31 -17.64
C LEU A 310 6.17 2.31 -18.79
N PRO A 311 5.96 3.61 -18.54
CA PRO A 311 7.08 4.51 -18.20
C PRO A 311 6.70 5.39 -16.98
N GLY A 312 7.58 6.03 -16.20
CA GLY A 312 8.90 6.61 -16.46
C GLY A 312 8.87 8.04 -15.90
N SER A 313 9.53 8.23 -14.74
CA SER A 313 10.14 9.45 -14.17
C SER A 313 9.54 10.85 -14.42
N SER A 314 9.27 11.58 -13.34
CA SER A 314 9.66 13.01 -13.22
C SER A 314 9.50 13.57 -11.79
N THR A 315 10.65 13.82 -11.15
CA THR A 315 11.04 15.08 -10.49
C THR A 315 10.20 15.66 -9.35
N SER A 316 10.82 15.60 -8.17
CA SER A 316 10.60 16.37 -6.94
C SER A 316 10.73 17.88 -7.14
N GLN A 317 9.77 18.64 -6.61
CA GLN A 317 9.98 20.03 -6.19
C GLN A 317 9.24 20.28 -4.88
N ASP A 318 9.97 20.96 -3.98
CA ASP A 318 9.62 21.34 -2.62
C ASP A 318 8.42 22.30 -2.54
N GLU A 319 7.61 22.17 -1.48
CA GLU A 319 6.76 23.26 -0.96
C GLU A 319 7.08 23.53 0.52
N PRO A 320 7.08 24.80 0.96
CA PRO A 320 7.38 25.19 2.33
C PRO A 320 6.15 25.14 3.24
N ALA A 321 6.42 24.95 4.53
CA ALA A 321 5.46 25.03 5.61
C ALA A 321 4.99 26.48 5.83
N GLU A 322 3.67 26.67 5.98
CA GLU A 322 3.09 27.87 6.58
C GLU A 322 2.58 27.56 8.00
N GLU A 323 3.08 28.38 8.93
CA GLU A 323 2.62 28.53 10.32
C GLU A 323 1.22 29.15 10.35
N GLU A 324 0.30 28.56 11.13
CA GLU A 324 -0.91 29.27 11.58
C GLU A 324 -0.73 29.71 13.05
N GLN A 325 -0.80 31.03 13.24
CA GLN A 325 -1.38 31.69 14.41
C GLN A 325 -2.87 31.92 14.15
#